data_AF-V5I4J2-F1
#
_entry.id   AF-V5I4J2-F1
#
_cell.length_a   1.000
_cell.length_b   1.000
_cell.length_c   1.000
_cell.angle_alpha   90.00
_cell.angle_beta   90.00
_cell.angle_gamma   90.00
#
_symmetry.space_group_name_H-M   'P 1'
#
loop_
_entity.id
_entity.type
_entity.pdbx_description
1 polymer ?
#
loop_
_entity_poly.entity_id
_entity_poly.type
_entity_poly.pdbx_seq_one_letter_code
_entity_poly.pdbx_strand_id
1 'polypeptide(L)'
;DCGNFPIFQAPCNWKAKEELVLLEAIEQYGFGNWEDVSQCLPSRSVEEVQEHYNTLYIMGNIGKATWSVEPSFLVKDHTSPDSGPLSPSAKSNVSAGDLTAAEQQELGYMPCRDDYEREFDNEAESLISQLSVGPEEDELEVALKLAQVDMYSRRLRERLRRKALARDYRLLEQFCGQGRAKGAATPGATPSRKRPCPDEDREQQDKMRVFCQFQSSTDHEQLFENLEREKELKARIKDLMRYRRNGITKLDECAEFDLARHRREKRKENKKKSFALNAGPRQLRSQKALLNGVKKNTKKKEAPTLR
;
A
#
# COMPACT_ATOMS: atom_id res chain seq x y z
N ASP A 1 63.12 -25.97 29.48
CA ASP A 1 62.34 -24.81 29.97
C ASP A 1 60.88 -24.95 29.63
N CYS A 2 60.02 -25.17 30.62
CA CYS A 2 58.58 -25.37 30.44
C CYS A 2 57.90 -24.06 29.95
N GLY A 3 58.16 -23.63 28.72
CA GLY A 3 57.57 -22.43 28.08
C GLY A 3 57.88 -21.09 28.75
N ASN A 4 58.96 -21.02 29.53
CA ASN A 4 59.38 -19.82 30.29
C ASN A 4 60.38 -18.95 29.51
N PHE A 5 60.34 -19.01 28.18
CA PHE A 5 61.18 -18.27 27.24
C PHE A 5 60.30 -17.37 26.35
N PRO A 6 60.80 -16.23 25.84
CA PRO A 6 60.04 -15.37 24.97
C PRO A 6 59.94 -15.93 23.54
N ILE A 7 58.77 -15.77 22.91
CA ILE A 7 58.57 -16.12 21.49
C ILE A 7 58.95 -14.96 20.57
N PHE A 8 58.66 -13.73 20.99
CA PHE A 8 58.92 -12.51 20.23
C PHE A 8 60.22 -11.82 20.68
N GLN A 9 60.88 -11.12 19.77
CA GLN A 9 62.13 -10.40 20.07
C GLN A 9 61.88 -9.21 21.02
N ALA A 10 62.92 -8.83 21.77
CA ALA A 10 62.89 -7.71 22.71
C ALA A 10 62.39 -6.42 22.01
N PRO A 11 61.59 -5.58 22.69
CA PRO A 11 61.41 -5.47 24.15
C PRO A 11 60.31 -6.36 24.76
N CYS A 12 59.77 -7.32 24.00
CA CYS A 12 58.69 -8.20 24.46
C CYS A 12 59.13 -9.11 25.63
N ASN A 13 58.57 -8.90 26.82
CA ASN A 13 58.80 -9.72 28.01
C ASN A 13 57.77 -10.87 28.16
N TRP A 14 56.96 -11.12 27.13
CA TRP A 14 55.95 -12.17 27.14
C TRP A 14 56.57 -13.55 26.95
N LYS A 15 56.14 -14.49 27.78
CA LYS A 15 56.61 -15.88 27.75
C LYS A 15 55.73 -16.72 26.85
N ALA A 16 56.30 -17.77 26.26
CA ALA A 16 55.57 -18.71 25.41
C ALA A 16 54.30 -19.29 26.05
N LYS A 17 54.30 -19.50 27.38
CA LYS A 17 53.10 -19.90 28.12
C LYS A 17 52.04 -18.81 28.19
N GLU A 18 52.43 -17.55 28.40
CA GLU A 18 51.49 -16.42 28.45
C GLU A 18 50.85 -16.20 27.07
N GLU A 19 51.63 -16.38 25.99
CA GLU A 19 51.12 -16.33 24.61
C GLU A 19 50.07 -17.40 24.34
N LEU A 20 50.32 -18.65 24.77
CA LEU A 20 49.36 -19.73 24.57
C LEU A 20 48.06 -19.46 25.32
N VAL A 21 48.15 -19.04 26.59
CA VAL A 21 46.98 -18.70 27.41
C VAL A 21 46.21 -17.52 26.83
N LEU A 22 46.91 -16.52 26.28
CA LEU A 22 46.29 -15.39 25.60
C LEU A 22 45.42 -15.85 24.43
N LEU A 23 45.97 -16.71 23.57
CA LEU A 23 45.26 -17.20 22.39
C LEU A 23 44.07 -18.10 22.75
N GLU A 24 44.24 -19.00 23.73
CA GLU A 24 43.15 -19.83 24.26
C GLU A 24 42.04 -18.98 24.88
N ALA A 25 42.40 -17.94 25.63
CA ALA A 25 41.42 -17.02 26.23
C ALA A 25 40.66 -16.23 25.16
N ILE A 26 41.33 -15.77 24.10
CA ILE A 26 40.66 -15.05 23.00
C ILE A 26 39.74 -15.99 22.20
N GLU A 27 40.13 -17.25 22.01
CA GLU A 27 39.26 -18.27 21.43
C GLU A 27 38.00 -18.50 22.28
N GLN A 28 38.15 -18.52 23.61
CA GLN A 28 37.06 -18.79 24.55
C GLN A 28 36.12 -17.60 24.76
N TYR A 29 36.65 -16.38 24.91
CA TYR A 29 35.88 -15.19 25.30
C TYR A 29 35.61 -14.23 24.13
N GLY A 30 36.30 -14.40 23.01
CA GLY A 30 36.17 -13.56 21.82
C GLY A 30 37.01 -12.28 21.86
N PHE A 31 37.39 -11.80 20.68
CA PHE A 31 38.12 -10.55 20.50
C PHE A 31 37.30 -9.34 20.97
N GLY A 32 37.93 -8.44 21.72
CA GLY A 32 37.30 -7.24 22.27
C GLY A 32 36.83 -7.38 23.72
N ASN A 33 36.71 -8.61 24.25
CA ASN A 33 36.39 -8.86 25.65
C ASN A 33 37.65 -8.93 26.53
N TRP A 34 38.40 -7.84 26.59
CA TRP A 34 39.73 -7.81 27.23
C TRP A 34 39.69 -7.99 28.76
N GLU A 35 38.57 -7.65 29.40
CA GLU A 35 38.39 -7.81 30.84
C GLU A 35 38.37 -9.28 31.27
N ASP A 36 37.72 -10.15 30.50
CA ASP A 36 37.69 -11.59 30.77
C ASP A 36 39.00 -12.27 30.32
N VAL A 37 39.57 -11.84 29.20
CA VAL A 37 40.84 -12.38 28.70
C VAL A 37 41.99 -12.10 29.68
N SER A 38 42.06 -10.91 30.28
CA SER A 38 43.13 -10.59 31.24
C SER A 38 43.03 -11.38 32.55
N GLN A 39 41.84 -11.85 32.94
CA GLN A 39 41.68 -12.69 34.15
C GLN A 39 42.43 -14.02 34.04
N CYS A 40 42.62 -14.53 32.82
CA CYS A 40 43.44 -15.72 32.55
C CYS A 40 44.95 -15.44 32.66
N LEU A 41 45.36 -14.15 32.64
CA LEU A 41 46.74 -13.69 32.66
C LEU A 41 47.00 -12.78 33.88
N PRO A 42 47.12 -13.34 35.10
CA PRO A 42 47.21 -12.56 36.34
C PRO A 42 48.46 -11.66 36.44
N SER A 43 49.46 -11.88 35.58
CA SER A 43 50.69 -11.08 35.51
C SER A 43 50.57 -9.84 34.62
N ARG A 44 49.44 -9.62 33.94
CA ARG A 44 49.27 -8.59 32.89
C ARG A 44 48.02 -7.75 33.15
N SER A 45 48.08 -6.46 32.77
CA SER A 45 46.89 -5.60 32.81
C SER A 45 46.01 -5.81 31.57
N VAL A 46 44.75 -5.34 31.64
CA VAL A 46 43.81 -5.37 30.51
C VAL A 46 44.39 -4.64 29.31
N GLU A 47 44.97 -3.45 29.55
CA GLU A 47 45.56 -2.60 28.53
C GLU A 47 46.77 -3.27 27.88
N GLU A 48 47.65 -3.90 28.69
CA GLU A 48 48.82 -4.61 28.18
C GLU A 48 48.42 -5.81 27.29
N VAL A 49 47.41 -6.57 27.72
CA VAL A 49 46.87 -7.73 26.99
C VAL A 49 46.30 -7.28 25.63
N GLN A 50 45.48 -6.22 25.64
CA GLN A 50 44.89 -5.64 24.44
C GLN A 50 45.95 -5.10 23.48
N GLU A 51 46.87 -4.27 23.98
CA GLU A 51 47.91 -3.65 23.17
C GLU A 51 48.84 -4.69 22.56
N HIS A 52 49.24 -5.69 23.35
CA HIS A 52 50.10 -6.77 22.89
C HIS A 52 49.45 -7.59 21.77
N TYR A 53 48.19 -8.02 21.97
CA TYR A 53 47.49 -8.79 20.95
C TYR A 53 47.30 -7.99 19.65
N ASN A 54 46.87 -6.73 19.76
CA ASN A 54 46.70 -5.86 18.59
C ASN A 54 48.02 -5.60 17.87
N THR A 55 49.11 -5.36 18.60
CA THR A 55 50.40 -5.01 17.99
C THR A 55 51.04 -6.21 17.27
N LEU A 56 50.95 -7.42 17.83
CA LEU A 56 51.64 -8.59 17.28
C LEU A 56 50.77 -9.45 16.35
N TYR A 57 49.52 -9.70 16.72
CA TYR A 57 48.64 -10.63 16.02
C TYR A 57 47.70 -9.94 15.03
N ILE A 58 47.36 -8.65 15.22
CA ILE A 58 46.51 -7.90 14.28
C ILE A 58 47.35 -7.03 13.33
N MET A 59 48.16 -6.13 13.88
CA MET A 59 48.95 -5.16 13.11
C MET A 59 50.36 -5.67 12.76
N GLY A 60 50.81 -6.70 13.48
CA GLY A 60 52.14 -7.27 13.36
C GLY A 60 52.29 -8.19 12.16
N ASN A 61 53.45 -8.84 12.06
CA ASN A 61 53.78 -9.71 10.93
C ASN A 61 52.83 -10.91 10.83
N ILE A 62 52.32 -11.40 11.96
CA ILE A 62 51.34 -12.50 11.98
C ILE A 62 50.05 -12.02 11.33
N GLY A 63 49.48 -10.91 11.81
CA GLY A 63 48.25 -10.35 11.25
C GLY A 63 48.36 -10.02 9.76
N LYS A 64 49.47 -9.43 9.33
CA LYS A 64 49.72 -9.16 7.90
C LYS A 64 49.81 -10.43 7.04
N ALA A 65 50.26 -11.54 7.61
CA ALA A 65 50.36 -12.82 6.90
C ALA A 65 49.06 -13.62 6.93
N THR A 66 48.23 -13.48 7.97
CA THR A 66 46.97 -14.21 8.15
C THR A 66 45.76 -13.47 7.60
N TRP A 67 45.73 -12.13 7.67
CA TRP A 67 44.73 -11.32 6.97
C TRP A 67 45.18 -11.05 5.53
N SER A 68 44.63 -11.82 4.58
CA SER A 68 44.81 -11.58 3.13
C SER A 68 43.91 -10.46 2.56
N VAL A 69 43.10 -9.84 3.40
CA VAL A 69 42.18 -8.77 3.02
C VAL A 69 42.82 -7.48 3.52
N GLU A 70 43.28 -6.63 2.60
CA GLU A 70 43.51 -5.21 2.92
C GLU A 70 42.28 -4.74 3.69
N PRO A 71 42.42 -4.37 4.97
CA PRO A 71 41.26 -3.96 5.73
C PRO A 71 40.69 -2.73 5.04
N SER A 72 39.57 -2.95 4.35
CA SER A 72 38.73 -1.89 3.83
C SER A 72 38.08 -1.22 5.04
N PHE A 73 38.88 -0.48 5.81
CA PHE A 73 38.43 0.39 6.88
C PHE A 73 37.52 1.52 6.38
N LEU A 74 37.35 1.62 5.06
CA LEU A 74 36.24 2.34 4.46
C LEU A 74 34.98 1.49 4.67
N VAL A 75 34.39 1.59 5.86
CA VAL A 75 32.95 1.44 5.98
C VAL A 75 32.37 2.48 5.04
N LYS A 76 32.01 2.04 3.83
CA LYS A 76 31.31 2.88 2.89
C LYS A 76 29.95 3.13 3.52
N ASP A 77 29.78 4.33 4.06
CA ASP A 77 28.50 4.75 4.56
C ASP A 77 27.50 4.71 3.41
N HIS A 78 26.63 3.70 3.43
CA HIS A 78 25.53 3.54 2.50
C HIS A 78 24.30 4.32 2.96
N THR A 79 24.35 4.98 4.13
CA THR A 79 23.41 6.06 4.42
C THR A 79 23.80 7.22 3.53
N SER A 80 22.94 7.48 2.55
CA SER A 80 23.15 8.51 1.54
C SER A 80 23.48 9.86 2.18
N PRO A 81 24.43 10.64 1.65
CA PRO A 81 24.68 12.00 2.14
C PRO A 81 23.44 12.87 1.87
N ASP A 82 22.68 13.11 2.94
CA ASP A 82 21.97 14.34 3.28
C ASP A 82 21.08 15.02 2.20
N SER A 83 20.50 14.26 1.28
CA SER A 83 19.51 14.83 0.33
C SER A 83 18.57 13.81 -0.32
N GLY A 84 18.52 12.60 0.24
CA GLY A 84 17.68 11.53 -0.26
C GLY A 84 16.89 10.91 0.89
N PRO A 85 15.63 10.55 0.66
CA PRO A 85 14.85 9.92 1.71
C PRO A 85 15.42 8.52 2.04
N LEU A 86 15.28 8.11 3.30
CA LEU A 86 15.99 6.98 3.93
C LEU A 86 15.70 5.59 3.34
N SER A 87 14.92 5.51 2.28
CA SER A 87 14.60 4.30 1.54
C SER A 87 14.60 4.60 0.04
N PRO A 88 15.11 3.71 -0.83
CA PRO A 88 14.92 3.80 -2.29
C PRO A 88 13.44 3.92 -2.71
N SER A 89 12.54 3.51 -1.80
CA SER A 89 11.07 3.53 -1.93
C SER A 89 10.45 4.86 -1.53
N ALA A 90 11.13 5.60 -0.65
CA ALA A 90 10.71 6.91 -0.29
C ALA A 90 11.05 7.81 -1.48
N LYS A 91 10.04 8.27 -2.20
CA LYS A 91 10.23 9.25 -3.30
C LYS A 91 9.38 10.48 -3.09
N SER A 92 8.82 10.66 -1.90
CA SER A 92 7.99 11.81 -1.61
C SER A 92 8.05 12.15 -0.14
N ASN A 93 8.26 13.43 0.14
CA ASN A 93 7.70 14.07 1.32
C ASN A 93 6.18 13.92 1.23
N VAL A 94 5.63 12.79 1.71
CA VAL A 94 4.26 12.83 2.20
C VAL A 94 4.32 13.87 3.31
N SER A 95 3.51 14.93 3.20
CA SER A 95 3.40 15.91 4.28
C SER A 95 3.06 15.13 5.54
N ALA A 96 4.06 14.92 6.41
CA ALA A 96 3.89 14.20 7.67
C ALA A 96 2.89 14.91 8.59
N GLY A 97 2.43 16.11 8.21
CA GLY A 97 1.57 16.98 9.00
C GLY A 97 0.09 16.61 9.06
N ASP A 98 -0.42 15.69 8.24
CA ASP A 98 -1.88 15.50 8.16
C ASP A 98 -2.44 14.31 8.97
N LEU A 99 -1.62 13.37 9.45
CA LEU A 99 -2.08 12.20 10.21
C LEU A 99 -1.87 12.38 11.72
N THR A 100 -2.93 12.21 12.50
CA THR A 100 -2.84 12.12 13.96
C THR A 100 -2.11 10.85 14.38
N ALA A 101 -1.53 10.84 15.58
CA ALA A 101 -0.87 9.65 16.12
C ALA A 101 -1.81 8.43 16.19
N ALA A 102 -3.10 8.65 16.45
CA ALA A 102 -4.10 7.57 16.48
C ALA A 102 -4.33 6.96 15.09
N GLU A 103 -4.44 7.79 14.03
CA GLU A 103 -4.59 7.30 12.65
C GLU A 103 -3.32 6.58 12.18
N GLN A 104 -2.13 7.06 12.58
CA GLN A 104 -0.87 6.38 12.29
C GLN A 104 -0.84 4.98 12.91
N GLN A 105 -1.26 4.85 14.18
CA GLN A 105 -1.32 3.57 14.87
C GLN A 105 -2.37 2.61 14.28
N GLU A 106 -3.56 3.11 13.92
CA GLU A 106 -4.62 2.29 13.30
C GLU A 106 -4.18 1.69 11.96
N LEU A 107 -3.40 2.45 11.18
CA LEU A 107 -2.89 2.03 9.89
C LEU A 107 -1.54 1.30 9.97
N GLY A 108 -0.86 1.36 11.12
CA GLY A 108 0.55 0.99 11.26
C GLY A 108 1.44 1.76 10.29
N TYR A 109 1.06 2.98 9.88
CA TYR A 109 1.81 3.75 8.87
C TYR A 109 2.81 4.68 9.54
N MET A 110 4.04 4.66 9.05
CA MET A 110 5.18 5.45 9.52
C MET A 110 5.50 6.57 8.52
N PRO A 111 5.01 7.81 8.73
CA PRO A 111 5.08 8.87 7.71
C PRO A 111 6.51 9.25 7.29
N CYS A 112 7.45 9.28 8.25
CA CYS A 112 8.85 9.64 7.97
C CYS A 112 9.60 8.57 7.16
N ARG A 113 9.06 7.35 7.09
CA ARG A 113 9.64 6.21 6.35
C ARG A 113 8.87 5.86 5.08
N ASP A 114 7.63 6.36 4.95
CA ASP A 114 6.69 5.95 3.90
C ASP A 114 6.52 4.42 3.88
N ASP A 115 6.33 3.86 5.07
CA ASP A 115 6.41 2.43 5.37
C ASP A 115 5.29 2.01 6.30
N TYR A 116 4.88 0.74 6.23
CA TYR A 116 3.88 0.16 7.11
C TYR A 116 4.52 -0.85 8.06
N GLU A 117 4.00 -0.97 9.28
CA GLU A 117 4.42 -2.00 10.23
C GLU A 117 4.20 -3.41 9.65
N ARG A 118 3.14 -3.57 8.86
CA ARG A 118 2.86 -4.79 8.10
C ARG A 118 2.71 -4.46 6.63
N GLU A 119 3.67 -4.93 5.85
CA GLU A 119 3.72 -4.66 4.42
C GLU A 119 2.80 -5.58 3.60
N PHE A 120 2.51 -5.17 2.36
CA PHE A 120 1.92 -6.08 1.39
C PHE A 120 2.88 -7.22 1.08
N ASP A 121 2.40 -8.47 1.19
CA ASP A 121 3.23 -9.68 1.10
C ASP A 121 4.41 -9.63 2.09
N ASN A 122 4.10 -9.47 3.38
CA ASN A 122 5.07 -9.34 4.47
C ASN A 122 6.07 -10.51 4.58
N GLU A 123 5.72 -11.68 4.02
CA GLU A 123 6.56 -12.88 4.08
C GLU A 123 7.49 -13.00 2.85
N ALA A 124 7.57 -11.99 1.99
CA ALA A 124 8.40 -12.05 0.78
C ALA A 124 9.88 -12.34 1.10
N GLU A 125 10.38 -11.76 2.19
CA GLU A 125 11.74 -11.91 2.70
C GLU A 125 12.07 -13.36 3.10
N SER A 126 11.05 -14.18 3.41
CA SER A 126 11.21 -15.62 3.69
C SER A 126 11.88 -16.35 2.52
N LEU A 127 11.58 -15.97 1.27
CA LEU A 127 12.17 -16.57 0.06
C LEU A 127 13.71 -16.48 0.02
N ILE A 128 14.28 -15.44 0.61
CA ILE A 128 15.72 -15.19 0.58
C ILE A 128 16.39 -15.41 1.94
N SER A 129 15.60 -15.69 2.99
CA SER A 129 16.07 -15.83 4.38
C SER A 129 17.12 -16.93 4.60
N GLN A 130 17.08 -17.99 3.77
CA GLN A 130 17.97 -19.15 3.87
C GLN A 130 19.02 -19.18 2.76
N LEU A 131 19.12 -18.11 1.96
CA LEU A 131 20.14 -18.02 0.92
C LEU A 131 21.52 -17.79 1.56
N SER A 132 22.43 -18.71 1.30
CA SER A 132 23.86 -18.56 1.59
C SER A 132 24.64 -18.49 0.29
N VAL A 133 25.77 -17.77 0.30
CA VAL A 133 26.71 -17.72 -0.81
C VAL A 133 28.03 -18.34 -0.36
N GLY A 134 28.46 -19.39 -1.05
CA GLY A 134 29.68 -20.14 -0.86
C GLY A 134 30.67 -19.93 -2.02
N PRO A 135 31.97 -20.19 -1.78
CA PRO A 135 33.03 -19.97 -2.77
C PRO A 135 33.11 -21.04 -3.88
N GLU A 136 32.52 -22.22 -3.68
CA GLU A 136 32.53 -23.34 -4.63
C GLU A 136 31.10 -23.79 -4.98
N GLU A 137 30.27 -22.85 -5.42
CA GLU A 137 28.93 -23.17 -5.90
C GLU A 137 28.94 -23.55 -7.38
N ASP A 138 28.26 -24.65 -7.72
CA ASP A 138 28.05 -25.04 -9.10
C ASP A 138 27.07 -24.09 -9.81
N GLU A 139 27.18 -23.99 -11.13
CA GLU A 139 26.35 -23.09 -11.96
C GLU A 139 24.85 -23.28 -11.74
N LEU A 140 24.41 -24.53 -11.51
CA LEU A 140 23.00 -24.84 -11.23
C LEU A 140 22.53 -24.27 -9.88
N GLU A 141 23.37 -24.31 -8.86
CA GLU A 141 23.07 -23.76 -7.54
C GLU A 141 22.94 -22.24 -7.61
N VAL A 142 23.91 -21.59 -8.27
CA VAL A 142 23.88 -20.15 -8.52
C VAL A 142 22.62 -19.76 -9.29
N ALA A 143 22.27 -20.49 -10.35
CA ALA A 143 21.08 -20.22 -11.15
C ALA A 143 19.78 -20.35 -10.32
N LEU A 144 19.70 -21.34 -9.43
CA LEU A 144 18.55 -21.53 -8.54
C LEU A 144 18.41 -20.35 -7.56
N LYS A 145 19.52 -19.92 -6.95
CA LYS A 145 19.53 -18.77 -6.03
C LYS A 145 19.15 -17.47 -6.74
N LEU A 146 19.67 -17.25 -7.95
CA LEU A 146 19.27 -16.11 -8.78
C LEU A 146 17.77 -16.13 -9.12
N ALA A 147 17.20 -17.31 -9.39
CA ALA A 147 15.77 -17.44 -9.61
C ALA A 147 14.95 -17.08 -8.35
N GLN A 148 15.40 -17.50 -7.16
CA GLN A 148 14.77 -17.11 -5.88
C GLN A 148 14.84 -15.59 -5.65
N VAL A 149 15.99 -14.96 -5.95
CA VAL A 149 16.17 -13.51 -5.86
C VAL A 149 15.27 -12.77 -6.86
N ASP A 150 15.11 -13.26 -8.09
CA ASP A 150 14.19 -12.69 -9.07
C ASP A 150 12.72 -12.81 -8.60
N MET A 151 12.33 -13.95 -8.02
CA MET A 151 11.01 -14.13 -7.41
C MET A 151 10.75 -13.12 -6.29
N TYR A 152 11.73 -12.92 -5.39
CA TYR A 152 11.67 -11.90 -4.35
C TYR A 152 11.56 -10.48 -4.95
N SER A 153 12.38 -10.17 -5.95
CA SER A 153 12.38 -8.87 -6.62
C SER A 153 11.04 -8.54 -7.30
N ARG A 154 10.35 -9.54 -7.84
CA ARG A 154 8.98 -9.40 -8.38
C ARG A 154 7.97 -9.04 -7.30
N ARG A 155 8.03 -9.70 -6.14
CA ARG A 155 7.16 -9.40 -4.99
C ARG A 155 7.39 -7.98 -4.47
N LEU A 156 8.65 -7.57 -4.35
CA LEU A 156 9.00 -6.21 -3.90
C LEU A 156 8.50 -5.14 -4.89
N ARG A 157 8.63 -5.35 -6.21
CA ARG A 157 8.07 -4.44 -7.21
C ARG A 157 6.56 -4.24 -7.06
N GLU A 158 5.84 -5.32 -6.76
CA GLU A 158 4.38 -5.31 -6.63
C GLU A 158 3.94 -4.67 -5.29
N ARG A 159 4.74 -4.80 -4.22
CA ARG A 159 4.61 -4.02 -2.97
C ARG A 159 4.80 -2.52 -3.24
N LEU A 160 5.88 -2.14 -3.94
CA LEU A 160 6.15 -0.74 -4.30
C LEU A 160 5.07 -0.13 -5.20
N ARG A 161 4.57 -0.90 -6.17
CA ARG A 161 3.46 -0.48 -7.04
C ARG A 161 2.21 -0.16 -6.22
N ARG A 162 1.86 -0.96 -5.21
CA ARG A 162 0.71 -0.67 -4.32
C ARG A 162 0.92 0.58 -3.49
N LYS A 163 2.13 0.81 -2.95
CA LYS A 163 2.45 2.06 -2.24
C LYS A 163 2.29 3.27 -3.17
N ALA A 164 2.83 3.20 -4.38
CA ALA A 164 2.67 4.25 -5.39
C ALA A 164 1.20 4.51 -5.71
N LEU A 165 0.41 3.45 -5.94
CA LEU A 165 -1.03 3.57 -6.18
C LEU A 165 -1.76 4.26 -5.01
N ALA A 166 -1.46 3.88 -3.76
CA ALA A 166 -2.07 4.47 -2.58
C ALA A 166 -1.77 5.98 -2.46
N ARG A 167 -0.55 6.39 -2.83
CA ARG A 167 -0.15 7.81 -2.87
C ARG A 167 -0.81 8.56 -4.02
N ASP A 168 -0.75 8.02 -5.24
CA ASP A 168 -1.28 8.69 -6.44
C ASP A 168 -2.77 8.99 -6.29
N TYR A 169 -3.53 8.03 -5.75
CA TYR A 169 -4.97 8.19 -5.50
C TYR A 169 -5.29 8.84 -4.15
N ARG A 170 -4.28 9.25 -3.36
CA ARG A 170 -4.44 9.87 -2.04
C ARG A 170 -5.36 9.07 -1.11
N LEU A 171 -5.27 7.74 -1.16
CA LEU A 171 -6.19 6.86 -0.43
C LEU A 171 -6.11 7.07 1.08
N LEU A 172 -4.92 7.43 1.57
CA LEU A 172 -4.66 7.75 2.96
C LEU A 172 -5.45 8.98 3.44
N GLU A 173 -5.42 10.07 2.67
CA GLU A 173 -6.20 11.28 2.94
C GLU A 173 -7.71 11.00 2.88
N GLN A 174 -8.15 10.20 1.92
CA GLN A 174 -9.55 9.83 1.77
C GLN A 174 -10.05 8.98 2.95
N PHE A 175 -9.24 8.04 3.42
CA PHE A 175 -9.57 7.18 4.56
C PHE A 175 -9.68 8.00 5.85
N CYS A 176 -8.67 8.79 6.18
CA CYS A 176 -8.66 9.61 7.40
C CYS A 176 -9.67 10.78 7.33
N GLY A 177 -9.84 11.40 6.17
CA GLY A 177 -10.81 12.47 5.93
C GLY A 177 -12.28 12.04 6.09
N GLN A 178 -12.61 10.78 5.73
CA GLN A 178 -13.94 10.21 5.96
C GLN A 178 -14.29 10.08 7.45
N GLY A 179 -13.28 9.87 8.32
CA GLY A 179 -13.44 9.88 9.78
C GLY A 179 -13.65 11.29 10.35
N ARG A 180 -12.88 12.28 9.86
CA ARG A 180 -12.92 13.68 10.35
C ARG A 180 -14.20 14.43 9.96
N ALA A 181 -14.78 14.13 8.80
CA ALA A 181 -16.02 14.76 8.33
C ALA A 181 -17.25 14.53 9.24
N LYS A 182 -17.18 13.57 10.18
CA LYS A 182 -18.24 13.32 11.15
C LYS A 182 -18.04 13.99 12.51
N GLY A 183 -16.88 14.58 12.80
CA GLY A 183 -16.53 15.00 14.18
C GLY A 183 -15.87 16.36 14.38
N ALA A 184 -15.27 16.98 13.37
CA ALA A 184 -14.54 18.24 13.58
C ALA A 184 -14.72 19.22 12.42
N ALA A 185 -15.65 20.15 12.57
CA ALA A 185 -15.63 21.40 11.83
C ALA A 185 -14.50 22.27 12.38
N THR A 186 -13.38 22.37 11.68
CA THR A 186 -12.32 23.35 11.99
C THR A 186 -12.86 24.76 11.69
N PRO A 187 -12.77 25.73 12.62
CA PRO A 187 -13.22 27.10 12.35
C PRO A 187 -12.16 27.81 11.50
N GLY A 188 -12.38 27.90 10.19
CA GLY A 188 -11.53 28.72 9.30
C GLY A 188 -11.32 28.17 7.88
N ALA A 189 -11.59 26.89 7.62
CA ALA A 189 -11.58 26.37 6.26
C ALA A 189 -12.91 26.70 5.59
N THR A 190 -12.87 27.50 4.52
CA THR A 190 -14.03 27.68 3.64
C THR A 190 -14.46 26.30 3.15
N PRO A 191 -15.70 25.86 3.44
CA PRO A 191 -16.15 24.58 2.94
C PRO A 191 -16.28 24.73 1.43
N SER A 192 -15.30 24.18 0.69
CA SER A 192 -15.54 23.88 -0.71
C SER A 192 -16.67 22.85 -0.69
N ARG A 193 -17.90 23.33 -0.90
CA ARG A 193 -19.06 22.50 -1.15
C ARG A 193 -18.80 21.80 -2.49
N LYS A 194 -17.98 20.75 -2.49
CA LYS A 194 -18.10 19.71 -3.52
C LYS A 194 -19.57 19.30 -3.44
N ARG A 195 -20.30 19.50 -4.54
CA ARG A 195 -21.71 19.09 -4.63
C ARG A 195 -21.76 17.63 -4.15
N PRO A 196 -22.76 17.24 -3.34
CA PRO A 196 -22.98 15.84 -3.05
C PRO A 196 -23.00 15.10 -4.38
N CYS A 197 -22.03 14.23 -4.60
CA CYS A 197 -21.99 13.35 -5.75
C CYS A 197 -23.26 12.50 -5.69
N PRO A 198 -24.15 12.54 -6.71
CA PRO A 198 -25.36 11.72 -6.73
C PRO A 198 -25.02 10.25 -6.47
N ASP A 199 -25.90 9.51 -5.79
CA ASP A 199 -25.66 8.10 -5.45
C ASP A 199 -25.31 7.24 -6.70
N GLU A 200 -25.90 7.56 -7.86
CA GLU A 200 -25.59 6.91 -9.14
C GLU A 200 -24.14 7.14 -9.60
N ASP A 201 -23.61 8.35 -9.39
CA ASP A 201 -22.24 8.68 -9.77
C ASP A 201 -21.23 8.03 -8.80
N ARG A 202 -21.62 7.84 -7.53
CA ARG A 202 -20.81 7.10 -6.54
C ARG A 202 -20.74 5.60 -6.84
N GLU A 203 -21.86 4.98 -7.21
CA GLU A 203 -21.88 3.57 -7.64
C GLU A 203 -21.02 3.38 -8.91
N GLN A 204 -21.10 4.33 -9.84
CA GLN A 204 -20.27 4.32 -11.04
C GLN A 204 -18.78 4.47 -10.72
N GLN A 205 -18.42 5.35 -9.77
CA GLN A 205 -17.05 5.46 -9.27
C GLN A 205 -16.53 4.15 -8.68
N ASP A 206 -17.34 3.48 -7.86
CA ASP A 206 -16.96 2.19 -7.27
C ASP A 206 -16.74 1.10 -8.33
N LYS A 207 -17.59 1.02 -9.36
CA LYS A 207 -17.42 0.08 -10.48
C LYS A 207 -16.13 0.33 -11.26
N MET A 208 -15.69 1.58 -11.34
CA MET A 208 -14.51 1.98 -12.11
C MET A 208 -13.19 1.88 -11.33
N ARG A 209 -13.21 1.64 -10.01
CA ARG A 209 -11.99 1.49 -9.18
C ARG A 209 -11.02 0.42 -9.70
N VAL A 210 -11.52 -0.59 -10.42
CA VAL A 210 -10.68 -1.62 -11.05
C VAL A 210 -9.66 -1.04 -12.03
N PHE A 211 -9.97 0.11 -12.64
CA PHE A 211 -9.10 0.79 -13.60
C PHE A 211 -7.99 1.60 -12.93
N CYS A 212 -8.07 1.86 -11.61
CA CYS A 212 -7.01 2.56 -10.89
C CYS A 212 -5.66 1.84 -10.99
N GLN A 213 -5.66 0.53 -11.23
CA GLN A 213 -4.44 -0.26 -11.41
C GLN A 213 -3.68 0.04 -12.72
N PHE A 214 -4.34 0.69 -13.69
CA PHE A 214 -3.85 0.89 -15.05
C PHE A 214 -3.82 2.36 -15.48
N GLN A 215 -4.36 3.27 -14.66
CA GLN A 215 -4.48 4.69 -14.95
C GLN A 215 -3.83 5.48 -13.82
N SER A 216 -3.34 6.69 -14.12
CA SER A 216 -2.99 7.62 -13.06
C SER A 216 -4.25 8.20 -12.43
N SER A 217 -4.13 8.76 -11.22
CA SER A 217 -5.25 9.45 -10.55
C SER A 217 -5.83 10.56 -11.43
N THR A 218 -4.97 11.35 -12.07
CA THR A 218 -5.36 12.43 -12.98
C THR A 218 -6.10 11.91 -14.21
N ASP A 219 -5.62 10.84 -14.85
CA ASP A 219 -6.30 10.26 -16.01
C ASP A 219 -7.68 9.71 -15.62
N HIS A 220 -7.78 9.13 -14.43
CA HIS A 220 -9.02 8.59 -13.91
C HIS A 220 -10.05 9.69 -13.62
N GLU A 221 -9.64 10.80 -13.01
CA GLU A 221 -10.48 11.98 -12.80
C GLU A 221 -10.94 12.59 -14.13
N GLN A 222 -10.04 12.74 -15.09
CA GLN A 222 -10.37 13.24 -16.43
C GLN A 222 -11.38 12.33 -17.16
N LEU A 223 -11.25 11.00 -17.02
CA LEU A 223 -12.21 10.06 -17.58
C LEU A 223 -13.62 10.34 -17.05
N PHE A 224 -13.77 10.57 -15.74
CA PHE A 224 -15.07 10.88 -15.16
C PHE A 224 -15.64 12.22 -15.63
N GLU A 225 -14.82 13.26 -15.64
CA GLU A 225 -15.25 14.57 -16.14
C GLU A 225 -15.71 14.48 -17.61
N ASN A 226 -15.02 13.69 -18.42
CA ASN A 226 -15.38 13.46 -19.81
C ASN A 226 -16.67 12.66 -19.95
N LEU A 227 -16.90 11.64 -19.12
CA LEU A 227 -18.16 10.88 -19.11
C LEU A 227 -19.35 11.75 -18.67
N GLU A 228 -19.18 12.59 -17.65
CA GLU A 228 -20.21 13.53 -17.21
C GLU A 228 -20.52 14.56 -18.30
N ARG A 229 -19.48 15.17 -18.88
CA ARG A 229 -19.61 16.10 -20.00
C ARG A 229 -20.28 15.45 -21.21
N GLU A 230 -19.98 14.18 -21.51
CA GLU A 230 -20.64 13.43 -22.58
C GLU A 230 -22.14 13.24 -22.29
N LYS A 231 -22.51 12.86 -21.05
CA LYS A 231 -23.91 12.75 -20.62
C LYS A 231 -24.65 14.08 -20.79
N GLU A 232 -24.04 15.19 -20.34
CA GLU A 232 -24.60 16.54 -20.46
C GLU A 232 -24.80 16.96 -21.93
N LEU A 233 -23.79 16.75 -22.77
CA LEU A 233 -23.87 17.06 -24.19
C LEU A 233 -24.94 16.23 -24.90
N LYS A 234 -25.05 14.93 -24.59
CA LYS A 234 -26.12 14.07 -25.13
C LYS A 234 -27.51 14.54 -24.68
N ALA A 235 -27.68 14.95 -23.44
CA ALA A 235 -28.93 15.52 -22.94
C ALA A 235 -29.26 16.84 -23.67
N ARG A 236 -28.27 17.73 -23.78
CA ARG A 236 -28.42 19.01 -24.48
C ARG A 236 -28.78 18.84 -25.94
N ILE A 237 -28.14 17.89 -26.65
CA ILE A 237 -28.48 17.56 -28.04
C ILE A 237 -29.92 17.08 -28.14
N LYS A 238 -30.37 16.20 -27.24
CA LYS A 238 -31.77 15.74 -27.22
C LYS A 238 -32.75 16.89 -27.02
N ASP A 239 -32.44 17.83 -26.14
CA ASP A 239 -33.27 19.04 -25.91
C ASP A 239 -33.29 19.95 -27.14
N LEU A 240 -32.14 20.22 -27.74
CA LEU A 240 -32.03 21.01 -28.98
C LEU A 240 -32.83 20.38 -30.12
N MET A 241 -32.71 19.07 -30.31
CA MET A 241 -33.53 18.34 -31.29
C MET A 241 -35.02 18.43 -30.98
N ARG A 242 -35.40 18.40 -29.70
CA ARG A 242 -36.79 18.55 -29.25
C ARG A 242 -37.32 19.95 -29.53
N TYR A 243 -36.56 21.01 -29.26
CA TYR A 243 -36.93 22.39 -29.59
C TYR A 243 -37.17 22.54 -31.09
N ARG A 244 -36.24 22.04 -31.92
CA ARG A 244 -36.36 22.08 -33.38
C ARG A 244 -37.61 21.37 -33.89
N ARG A 245 -37.97 20.21 -33.33
CA ARG A 245 -39.23 19.49 -33.66
C ARG A 245 -40.49 20.26 -33.27
N ASN A 246 -40.41 21.15 -32.28
CA ASN A 246 -41.53 21.99 -31.84
C ASN A 246 -41.49 23.39 -32.48
N GLY A 247 -40.67 23.59 -33.53
CA GLY A 247 -40.62 24.84 -34.29
C GLY A 247 -39.82 25.97 -33.65
N ILE A 248 -39.09 25.71 -32.56
CA ILE A 248 -38.24 26.70 -31.91
C ILE A 248 -36.91 26.76 -32.64
N THR A 249 -36.54 27.95 -33.11
CA THR A 249 -35.36 28.18 -33.94
C THR A 249 -34.33 29.09 -33.29
N LYS A 250 -34.69 29.82 -32.22
CA LYS A 250 -33.79 30.68 -31.46
C LYS A 250 -33.56 30.12 -30.05
N LEU A 251 -32.34 30.30 -29.53
CA LEU A 251 -31.96 29.81 -28.19
C LEU A 251 -32.71 30.54 -27.07
N ASP A 252 -32.99 31.83 -27.25
CA ASP A 252 -33.67 32.66 -26.24
C ASP A 252 -35.11 32.19 -25.97
N GLU A 253 -35.75 31.58 -26.97
CA GLU A 253 -37.10 31.03 -26.90
C GLU A 253 -37.17 29.68 -26.16
N CYS A 254 -36.02 29.01 -25.96
CA CYS A 254 -35.97 27.69 -25.32
C CYS A 254 -36.45 27.72 -23.86
N ALA A 255 -36.06 28.75 -23.11
CA ALA A 255 -36.41 28.89 -21.69
C ALA A 255 -37.92 29.07 -21.49
N GLU A 256 -38.55 29.91 -22.31
CA GLU A 256 -40.00 30.13 -22.27
C GLU A 256 -40.79 28.87 -22.62
N PHE A 257 -40.32 28.13 -23.63
CA PHE A 257 -40.91 26.87 -24.02
C PHE A 257 -40.83 25.82 -22.91
N ASP A 258 -39.69 25.67 -22.23
CA ASP A 258 -39.57 24.72 -21.13
C ASP A 258 -40.43 25.12 -19.92
N LEU A 259 -40.54 26.42 -19.62
CA LEU A 259 -41.43 26.92 -18.58
C LEU A 259 -42.91 26.62 -18.93
N ALA A 260 -43.31 26.84 -20.19
CA ALA A 260 -44.65 26.52 -20.69
C ALA A 260 -44.93 25.00 -20.66
N ARG A 261 -43.95 24.19 -21.08
CA ARG A 261 -44.02 22.72 -21.04
C ARG A 261 -44.15 22.20 -19.62
N HIS A 262 -43.29 22.65 -18.72
CA HIS A 262 -43.31 22.26 -17.31
C HIS A 262 -44.65 22.61 -16.66
N ARG A 263 -45.21 23.81 -16.93
CA ARG A 263 -46.57 24.18 -16.50
C ARG A 263 -47.64 23.23 -17.05
N ARG A 264 -47.54 22.81 -18.31
CA ARG A 264 -48.48 21.85 -18.93
C ARG A 264 -48.36 20.46 -18.30
N GLU A 265 -47.14 19.97 -18.05
CA GLU A 265 -46.89 18.68 -17.42
C GLU A 265 -47.38 18.65 -15.97
N LYS A 266 -47.10 19.70 -15.18
CA LYS A 266 -47.60 19.83 -13.79
C LYS A 266 -49.14 19.84 -13.72
N ARG A 267 -49.81 20.51 -14.66
CA ARG A 267 -51.28 20.48 -14.77
C ARG A 267 -51.81 19.08 -15.10
N LYS A 268 -51.14 18.36 -16.01
CA LYS A 268 -51.50 16.96 -16.36
C LYS A 268 -51.25 16.00 -15.20
N GLU A 269 -50.15 16.18 -14.47
CA GLU A 269 -49.82 15.39 -13.28
C GLU A 269 -50.84 15.60 -12.17
N ASN A 270 -51.20 16.86 -11.87
CA ASN A 270 -52.24 17.17 -10.90
C ASN A 270 -53.60 16.59 -11.29
N LYS A 271 -53.95 16.61 -12.59
CA LYS A 271 -55.17 15.96 -13.11
C LYS A 271 -55.11 14.44 -12.98
N LYS A 272 -53.95 13.80 -13.18
CA LYS A 272 -53.75 12.36 -12.97
C LYS A 272 -53.84 12.01 -11.48
N LYS A 273 -53.24 12.80 -10.59
CA LYS A 273 -53.32 12.62 -9.13
C LYS A 273 -54.74 12.79 -8.62
N SER A 274 -55.47 13.81 -9.08
CA SER A 274 -56.89 13.99 -8.73
C SER A 274 -57.75 12.85 -9.26
N PHE A 275 -57.46 12.32 -10.44
CA PHE A 275 -58.16 11.16 -11.00
C PHE A 275 -57.83 9.87 -10.24
N ALA A 276 -56.59 9.68 -9.78
CA ALA A 276 -56.17 8.55 -8.96
C ALA A 276 -56.73 8.61 -7.52
N LEU A 277 -56.86 9.81 -6.95
CA LEU A 277 -57.49 10.03 -5.64
C LEU A 277 -59.02 9.88 -5.69
N ASN A 278 -59.66 10.28 -6.79
CA ASN A 278 -61.11 10.09 -7.00
C ASN A 278 -61.46 8.67 -7.48
N ALA A 279 -60.51 7.94 -8.07
CA ALA A 279 -60.62 6.51 -8.33
C ALA A 279 -60.25 5.72 -7.06
N GLY A 280 -61.11 5.80 -6.03
CA GLY A 280 -61.05 4.85 -4.91
C GLY A 280 -61.19 3.39 -5.39
N PRO A 281 -60.96 2.38 -4.53
CA PRO A 281 -60.82 0.96 -4.90
C PRO A 281 -62.13 0.26 -5.34
N ARG A 282 -62.95 0.91 -6.15
CA ARG A 282 -64.30 0.46 -6.53
C ARG A 282 -64.44 -0.06 -7.96
N GLN A 283 -63.35 -0.39 -8.64
CA GLN A 283 -63.44 -0.89 -10.03
C GLN A 283 -62.54 -2.06 -10.40
N LEU A 284 -62.09 -2.86 -9.42
CA LEU A 284 -61.47 -4.18 -9.67
C LEU A 284 -62.33 -5.37 -9.24
N ARG A 285 -63.55 -5.14 -8.71
CA ARG A 285 -64.44 -6.22 -8.25
C ARG A 285 -65.52 -6.64 -9.26
N SER A 286 -65.73 -5.90 -10.35
CA SER A 286 -66.84 -6.16 -11.29
C SER A 286 -66.49 -7.11 -12.44
N GLN A 287 -65.23 -7.16 -12.91
CA GLN A 287 -64.87 -8.09 -14.01
C GLN A 287 -64.45 -9.50 -13.55
N LYS A 288 -64.11 -9.71 -12.26
CA LYS A 288 -63.75 -11.03 -11.73
C LYS A 288 -64.95 -11.91 -11.34
N ALA A 289 -66.17 -11.37 -11.35
CA ALA A 289 -67.38 -12.12 -10.98
C ALA A 289 -68.12 -12.76 -12.17
N LEU A 290 -67.90 -12.30 -13.41
CA LEU A 290 -68.58 -12.84 -14.60
C LEU A 290 -67.82 -13.98 -15.31
N LEU A 291 -66.52 -14.16 -15.04
CA LEU A 291 -65.72 -15.22 -15.65
C LEU A 291 -65.59 -16.50 -14.80
N ASN A 292 -65.98 -16.47 -13.52
CA ASN A 292 -65.86 -17.62 -12.61
C ASN A 292 -67.15 -18.43 -12.44
N GLY A 293 -68.24 -18.08 -13.14
CA GLY A 293 -69.54 -18.75 -13.04
C GLY A 293 -69.79 -19.92 -13.99
N VAL A 294 -68.94 -20.14 -15.01
CA VAL A 294 -69.26 -21.10 -16.11
C VAL A 294 -68.38 -22.37 -16.11
N LYS A 295 -67.38 -22.51 -15.24
CA LYS A 295 -66.47 -23.68 -15.25
C LYS A 295 -66.57 -24.58 -14.01
N LYS A 296 -67.77 -24.83 -13.50
CA LYS A 296 -68.05 -25.94 -12.56
C LYS A 296 -69.08 -26.89 -13.15
N ASN A 297 -68.70 -27.58 -14.23
CA ASN A 297 -69.24 -28.91 -14.52
C ASN A 297 -68.32 -29.62 -15.51
N THR A 298 -67.34 -30.36 -14.99
CA THR A 298 -66.80 -31.63 -15.51
C THR A 298 -65.61 -32.04 -14.65
N LYS A 299 -65.90 -32.60 -13.46
CA LYS A 299 -65.00 -33.58 -12.83
C LYS A 299 -65.18 -34.89 -13.58
N LYS A 300 -64.12 -35.47 -14.15
CA LYS A 300 -63.74 -36.89 -13.92
C LYS A 300 -62.58 -37.34 -14.81
N LYS A 301 -61.68 -38.11 -14.18
CA LYS A 301 -60.72 -39.08 -14.72
C LYS A 301 -59.48 -38.46 -15.37
N GLU A 302 -58.25 -38.92 -15.16
CA GLU A 302 -57.69 -40.13 -14.55
C GLU A 302 -56.21 -39.83 -14.24
N ALA A 303 -55.60 -40.60 -13.33
CA ALA A 303 -54.18 -40.50 -12.97
C ALA A 303 -53.30 -41.37 -13.93
N PRO A 304 -52.04 -41.70 -13.59
CA PRO A 304 -50.82 -41.15 -14.20
C PRO A 304 -50.06 -42.18 -15.06
N THR A 305 -49.12 -41.76 -15.92
CA THR A 305 -48.01 -42.66 -16.34
C THR A 305 -46.76 -41.89 -16.80
N LEU A 306 -45.63 -42.43 -16.35
CA LEU A 306 -44.23 -42.11 -16.62
C LEU A 306 -43.83 -42.05 -18.11
N ARG A 307 -42.90 -41.15 -18.44
CA ARG A 307 -41.55 -41.49 -18.90
C ARG A 307 -40.62 -40.28 -18.83
#